data_AF-A0A8H4M4M7-F1
#
_entry.id   AF-A0A8H4M4M7-F1
#
_cell.length_a   1.000
_cell.length_b   1.000
_cell.length_c   1.000
_cell.angle_alpha   90.00
_cell.angle_beta   90.00
_cell.angle_gamma   90.00
#
_symmetry.space_group_name_H-M   'P 1'
#
loop_
_entity.id
_entity.type
_entity.pdbx_description
1 polymer ?
#
loop_
_entity_poly.entity_id
_entity_poly.type
_entity_poly.pdbx_seq_one_letter_code
_entity_poly.pdbx_strand_id
1 'polypeptide(L)'
;MDLLGILLVTPFSDRFHKHRALFFSLPVCLQILGLLLTTYAGSASNPWPRYGGLLIVGFGLGPTVPITMSWTTEVFQPRHGEVGVAAASAVVSGWGNLGSILTTYALYTGWPSDSAAPGRAKFRKSNLVMVGILCASILSSVVMQTGLWLAERRRRARGGDEPGKIVDGAARREAQQRGLQGLGSSGLFRIFRKGT
;
A
#
# COMPACT_ATOMS: atom_id res chain seq x y z
N MET A 1 8.96 -1.19 -12.70
CA MET A 1 9.06 -2.07 -11.52
C MET A 1 7.82 -1.98 -10.67
N ASP A 2 7.36 -0.79 -10.31
CA ASP A 2 6.10 -0.57 -9.58
C ASP A 2 4.88 -1.11 -10.34
N LEU A 3 4.78 -0.86 -11.66
CA LEU A 3 3.72 -1.40 -12.51
C LEU A 3 3.69 -2.94 -12.52
N LEU A 4 4.86 -3.60 -12.48
CA LEU A 4 4.96 -5.06 -12.40
C LEU A 4 4.56 -5.57 -11.01
N GLY A 5 4.97 -4.87 -9.95
CA GLY A 5 4.53 -5.17 -8.58
C GLY A 5 3.02 -5.03 -8.42
N ILE A 6 2.44 -3.97 -8.99
CA ILE A 6 0.98 -3.76 -9.04
C ILE A 6 0.32 -4.89 -9.84
N LEU A 7 0.77 -5.19 -11.05
CA LEU A 7 0.13 -6.21 -11.89
C LEU A 7 0.22 -7.64 -11.33
N LEU A 8 1.22 -7.94 -10.50
CA LEU A 8 1.38 -9.27 -9.90
C LEU A 8 0.72 -9.39 -8.53
N VAL A 9 0.92 -8.41 -7.64
CA VAL A 9 0.50 -8.50 -6.24
C VAL A 9 -0.95 -8.05 -6.06
N THR A 10 -1.40 -7.03 -6.80
CA THR A 10 -2.77 -6.49 -6.64
C THR A 10 -3.86 -7.51 -7.02
N PRO A 11 -3.80 -8.27 -8.13
CA PRO A 11 -4.84 -9.28 -8.42
C PRO A 11 -4.79 -10.49 -7.47
N PHE A 12 -3.65 -10.77 -6.84
CA PHE A 12 -3.53 -11.81 -5.81
C PHE A 12 -4.09 -11.34 -4.45
N SER A 13 -3.77 -10.10 -4.05
CA SER A 13 -4.33 -9.45 -2.86
C SER A 13 -5.85 -9.30 -2.97
N ASP A 14 -6.34 -9.01 -4.18
CA ASP A 14 -7.75 -8.91 -4.52
C ASP A 14 -8.42 -10.27 -4.80
N ARG A 15 -7.76 -11.39 -4.48
CA ARG A 15 -8.38 -12.74 -4.42
C ARG A 15 -8.50 -13.24 -2.98
N PHE A 16 -7.59 -12.84 -2.11
CA PHE A 16 -7.51 -13.30 -0.71
C PHE A 16 -7.87 -12.19 0.29
N HIS A 17 -9.02 -11.54 0.09
CA HIS A 17 -9.50 -10.39 0.87
C HIS A 17 -9.66 -10.65 2.39
N LYS A 18 -9.67 -11.92 2.83
CA LYS A 18 -9.77 -12.29 4.26
C LYS A 18 -8.48 -12.07 5.06
N HIS A 19 -7.34 -11.82 4.41
CA HIS A 19 -6.04 -11.64 5.07
C HIS A 19 -5.33 -10.33 4.68
N ARG A 20 -6.07 -9.24 4.46
CA ARG A 20 -5.54 -7.94 3.97
C ARG A 20 -4.36 -7.39 4.77
N ALA A 21 -4.33 -7.60 6.09
CA ALA A 21 -3.19 -7.21 6.92
C ALA A 21 -1.88 -7.93 6.52
N LEU A 22 -1.95 -9.19 6.07
CA LEU A 22 -0.78 -9.92 5.54
C LEU A 22 -0.39 -9.41 4.16
N PHE A 23 -1.35 -9.10 3.29
CA PHE A 23 -1.09 -8.55 1.95
C PHE A 23 -0.59 -7.11 1.96
N PHE A 24 -0.86 -6.34 3.01
CA PHE A 24 -0.23 -5.05 3.25
C PHE A 24 1.16 -5.20 3.89
N SER A 25 1.29 -6.08 4.89
CA SER A 25 2.56 -6.24 5.62
C SER A 25 3.67 -6.89 4.79
N LEU A 26 3.35 -7.83 3.89
CA LEU A 26 4.35 -8.50 3.04
C LEU A 26 5.10 -7.52 2.10
N PRO A 27 4.41 -6.68 1.31
CA PRO A 27 5.08 -5.65 0.52
C PRO A 27 5.83 -4.61 1.35
N VAL A 28 5.32 -4.26 2.54
CA VAL A 28 6.03 -3.33 3.45
C VAL A 28 7.32 -3.97 3.99
N CYS A 29 7.30 -5.27 4.30
CA CYS A 29 8.52 -6.01 4.66
C CYS A 29 9.54 -6.04 3.50
N LEU A 30 9.08 -6.17 2.25
CA LEU A 30 9.95 -6.05 1.07
C LEU A 30 10.55 -4.64 0.93
N GLN A 31 9.78 -3.59 1.23
CA GLN A 31 10.31 -2.21 1.26
C GLN A 31 11.36 -2.03 2.36
N ILE A 32 11.14 -2.57 3.56
CA ILE A 32 12.12 -2.54 4.65
C ILE A 32 13.40 -3.27 4.23
N LEU A 33 13.27 -4.47 3.64
CA LEU A 33 14.40 -5.24 3.14
C LEU A 33 15.17 -4.45 2.06
N GLY A 34 14.46 -3.83 1.11
CA GLY A 34 15.05 -3.00 0.06
C GLY A 34 15.81 -1.79 0.64
N LEU A 35 15.25 -1.09 1.62
CA LEU A 35 15.91 0.03 2.30
C LEU A 35 17.14 -0.41 3.09
N LEU A 36 17.09 -1.57 3.76
CA LEU A 36 18.24 -2.14 4.45
C LEU A 36 19.35 -2.52 3.46
N LEU A 37 19.00 -3.10 2.31
CA LEU A 37 19.95 -3.39 1.23
C LEU A 37 20.54 -2.11 0.65
N THR A 38 19.74 -1.08 0.36
CA THR A 38 20.26 0.21 -0.12
C THR A 38 21.20 0.89 0.88
N THR A 39 20.97 0.66 2.17
CA THR A 39 21.77 1.26 3.25
C THR A 39 23.07 0.50 3.51
N TYR A 40 23.01 -0.82 3.60
CA TYR A 40 24.13 -1.66 4.06
C TYR A 40 24.81 -2.46 2.94
N ALA A 41 24.08 -2.83 1.89
CA ALA A 41 24.63 -3.56 0.75
C ALA A 41 25.12 -2.56 -0.31
N GLY A 42 26.43 -2.29 -0.32
CA GLY A 42 27.10 -1.45 -1.31
C GLY A 42 28.45 -0.94 -0.82
N SER A 43 29.47 -1.03 -1.67
CA SER A 43 30.79 -0.43 -1.43
C SER A 43 31.02 0.74 -2.37
N ALA A 44 31.97 1.63 -2.03
CA ALA A 44 32.41 2.67 -2.96
C ALA A 44 32.94 2.09 -4.29
N SER A 45 33.43 0.84 -4.26
CA SER A 45 33.88 0.10 -5.43
C SER A 45 32.78 -0.66 -6.18
N ASN A 46 31.62 -0.93 -5.57
CA ASN A 46 30.52 -1.66 -6.18
C ASN A 46 29.16 -1.12 -5.67
N PRO A 47 28.54 -0.17 -6.40
CA PRO A 47 27.26 0.42 -6.01
C PRO A 47 26.05 -0.42 -6.44
N TRP A 48 26.21 -1.47 -7.25
CA TRP A 48 25.11 -2.27 -7.80
C TRP A 48 24.11 -2.81 -6.76
N PRO A 49 24.54 -3.30 -5.58
CA PRO A 49 23.59 -3.79 -4.57
C PRO A 49 22.67 -2.70 -4.01
N ARG A 50 23.08 -1.42 -4.06
CA ARG A 50 22.24 -0.29 -3.63
C ARG A 50 21.09 -0.03 -4.59
N TYR A 51 21.38 -0.11 -5.89
CA TYR A 51 20.39 -0.02 -6.95
C TYR A 51 19.44 -1.22 -6.91
N GLY A 52 19.95 -2.42 -6.63
CA GLY A 52 19.14 -3.62 -6.39
C GLY A 52 18.15 -3.41 -5.23
N GLY A 53 18.62 -2.88 -4.10
CA GLY A 53 17.75 -2.51 -2.97
C GLY A 53 16.66 -1.52 -3.37
N LEU A 54 16.99 -0.50 -4.16
CA LEU A 54 16.03 0.52 -4.61
C LEU A 54 14.94 -0.09 -5.51
N LEU A 55 15.30 -1.04 -6.37
CA LEU A 55 14.34 -1.77 -7.21
C LEU A 55 13.39 -2.62 -6.38
N ILE A 56 13.88 -3.25 -5.30
CA ILE A 56 13.06 -4.02 -4.36
C ILE A 56 12.09 -3.10 -3.61
N VAL A 57 12.54 -1.90 -3.19
CA VAL A 57 11.65 -0.89 -2.58
C VAL A 57 10.53 -0.52 -3.53
N GLY A 58 10.84 -0.17 -4.78
CA GLY A 58 9.81 0.18 -5.77
C GLY A 58 8.81 -0.96 -6.02
N PHE A 59 9.31 -2.20 -6.12
CA PHE A 59 8.45 -3.38 -6.26
C PHE A 59 7.48 -3.54 -5.08
N GLY A 60 7.95 -3.34 -3.85
CA GLY A 60 7.10 -3.39 -2.66
C GLY A 60 6.17 -2.19 -2.53
N LEU A 61 6.55 -1.01 -3.03
CA LEU A 61 5.75 0.22 -2.97
C LEU A 61 4.54 0.15 -3.91
N GLY A 62 4.73 -0.37 -5.12
CA GLY A 62 3.69 -0.53 -6.13
C GLY A 62 2.32 -0.99 -5.57
N PRO A 63 2.23 -2.17 -4.93
CA PRO A 63 0.95 -2.68 -4.43
C PRO A 63 0.46 -2.03 -3.12
N THR A 64 1.32 -1.38 -2.33
CA THR A 64 0.87 -0.81 -1.04
C THR A 64 -0.11 0.35 -1.18
N VAL A 65 0.07 1.18 -2.21
CA VAL A 65 -0.82 2.31 -2.50
C VAL A 65 -2.26 1.85 -2.82
N PRO A 66 -2.49 0.99 -3.83
CA PRO A 66 -3.85 0.54 -4.14
C PRO A 66 -4.48 -0.31 -3.02
N ILE A 67 -3.67 -1.07 -2.26
CA ILE A 67 -4.18 -1.81 -1.08
C ILE A 67 -4.67 -0.85 0.00
N THR A 68 -3.90 0.20 0.32
CA THR A 68 -4.31 1.20 1.31
C THR A 68 -5.54 1.96 0.87
N MET A 69 -5.60 2.34 -0.40
CA MET A 69 -6.74 3.05 -0.98
C MET A 69 -8.01 2.20 -0.91
N SER A 70 -7.97 0.96 -1.40
CA SER A 70 -9.13 0.04 -1.37
C SER A 70 -9.57 -0.33 0.05
N TRP A 71 -8.64 -0.49 0.98
CA TRP A 71 -8.99 -0.80 2.35
C TRP A 71 -9.65 0.40 3.05
N THR A 72 -9.18 1.62 2.79
CA THR A 72 -9.79 2.82 3.37
C THR A 72 -11.19 3.05 2.81
N THR A 73 -11.38 2.95 1.48
CA THR A 73 -12.70 3.16 0.87
C THR A 73 -13.73 2.16 1.39
N GLU A 74 -13.38 0.88 1.54
CA GLU A 74 -14.28 -0.13 2.11
C GLU A 74 -14.70 0.12 3.55
N VAL A 75 -13.84 0.75 4.36
CA VAL A 75 -14.21 1.10 5.74
C VAL A 75 -15.26 2.21 5.76
N PHE A 76 -15.18 3.18 4.84
CA PHE A 76 -16.09 4.32 4.78
C PHE A 76 -17.35 4.07 3.95
N GLN A 77 -17.31 3.14 3.00
CA GLN A 77 -18.38 2.86 2.05
C GLN A 77 -19.70 2.41 2.71
N PRO A 78 -19.75 1.49 3.70
CA PRO A 78 -21.02 1.07 4.33
C PRO A 78 -21.74 2.16 5.12
N ARG A 79 -21.03 3.23 5.51
CA ARG A 79 -21.59 4.30 6.36
C ARG A 79 -21.86 5.60 5.62
N HIS A 80 -21.09 5.89 4.57
CA HIS A 80 -21.14 7.19 3.87
C HIS A 80 -21.24 7.07 2.33
N GLY A 81 -21.43 5.86 1.79
CA GLY A 81 -21.62 5.64 0.35
C GLY A 81 -20.52 6.26 -0.51
N GLU A 82 -20.89 6.81 -1.67
CA GLU A 82 -19.96 7.45 -2.63
C GLU A 82 -19.18 8.64 -2.04
N VAL A 83 -19.79 9.42 -1.15
CA VAL A 83 -19.13 10.56 -0.50
C VAL A 83 -18.02 10.08 0.45
N GLY A 84 -18.25 8.96 1.14
CA GLY A 84 -17.24 8.31 1.97
C GLY A 84 -16.04 7.81 1.17
N VAL A 85 -16.30 7.24 0.00
CA VAL A 85 -15.25 6.75 -0.92
C VAL A 85 -14.43 7.93 -1.45
N ALA A 86 -15.08 9.02 -1.85
CA ALA A 86 -14.40 10.23 -2.33
C ALA A 86 -13.54 10.88 -1.23
N ALA A 87 -14.08 11.06 -0.02
CA ALA A 87 -13.35 11.63 1.11
C ALA A 87 -12.15 10.75 1.52
N ALA A 88 -12.35 9.43 1.61
CA ALA A 88 -11.27 8.48 1.91
C ALA A 88 -10.14 8.55 0.86
N SER A 89 -10.51 8.55 -0.42
CA SER A 89 -9.55 8.64 -1.52
C SER A 89 -8.77 9.95 -1.52
N ALA A 90 -9.45 11.07 -1.24
CA ALA A 90 -8.82 12.39 -1.13
C ALA A 90 -7.82 12.46 0.03
N VAL A 91 -8.18 11.91 1.20
CA VAL A 91 -7.30 11.89 2.38
C VAL A 91 -6.06 11.03 2.12
N VAL A 92 -6.23 9.82 1.57
CA VAL A 92 -5.10 8.93 1.26
C VAL A 92 -4.16 9.55 0.22
N SER A 93 -4.71 10.18 -0.82
CA SER A 93 -3.93 10.89 -1.84
C SER A 93 -3.18 12.09 -1.24
N GLY A 94 -3.85 12.89 -0.40
CA GLY A 94 -3.23 14.02 0.28
C GLY A 94 -2.06 13.60 1.17
N TRP A 95 -2.22 12.50 1.93
CA TRP A 95 -1.15 11.97 2.77
C TRP A 95 0.03 11.43 1.95
N GLY A 96 -0.24 10.80 0.81
CA GLY A 96 0.80 10.35 -0.12
C GLY A 96 1.66 11.52 -0.64
N ASN A 97 1.03 12.62 -1.05
CA ASN A 97 1.76 13.80 -1.54
C ASN A 97 2.55 14.50 -0.41
N LEU A 98 1.96 14.64 0.77
CA LEU A 98 2.66 15.18 1.95
C LEU A 98 3.86 14.32 2.37
N GLY A 99 3.73 12.99 2.29
CA GLY A 99 4.83 12.06 2.57
C GLY A 99 6.02 12.26 1.64
N SER A 100 5.77 12.53 0.35
CA SER A 100 6.82 12.85 -0.62
C SER A 100 7.56 14.15 -0.27
N ILE A 101 6.82 15.19 0.12
CA ILE A 101 7.40 16.48 0.54
C ILE A 101 8.22 16.29 1.82
N LEU A 102 7.68 15.61 2.83
CA LEU A 102 8.36 15.37 4.10
C LEU A 102 9.66 14.59 3.90
N THR A 103 9.63 13.50 3.15
CA THR A 103 10.84 12.68 2.93
C THR A 103 11.87 13.44 2.09
N THR A 104 11.44 14.15 1.05
CA THR A 104 12.37 14.93 0.22
C THR A 104 12.99 16.09 0.99
N TYR A 105 12.16 16.95 1.60
CA TYR A 105 12.60 18.21 2.16
C TYR A 105 13.07 18.12 3.61
N ALA A 106 12.45 17.29 4.45
CA ALA A 106 12.87 17.20 5.85
C ALA A 106 14.01 16.18 6.04
N LEU A 107 13.98 15.06 5.30
CA LEU A 107 14.93 13.96 5.49
C LEU A 107 16.10 14.01 4.52
N TYR A 108 15.84 14.03 3.21
CA TYR A 108 16.93 13.88 2.23
C TYR A 108 17.69 15.19 1.96
N THR A 109 17.01 16.34 1.89
CA THR A 109 17.67 17.64 1.65
C THR A 109 17.83 18.48 2.92
N GLY A 110 16.86 18.43 3.84
CA GLY A 110 16.83 19.23 5.07
C GLY A 110 17.68 18.71 6.23
N TRP A 111 18.39 17.59 6.07
CA TRP A 111 19.32 17.07 7.09
C TRP A 111 20.78 17.16 6.61
N PRO A 112 21.47 18.32 6.77
CA PRO A 112 22.81 18.54 6.23
C PRO A 112 23.84 17.52 6.72
N SER A 113 23.77 17.10 7.99
CA SER A 113 24.72 16.12 8.54
C SER A 113 24.58 14.70 7.98
N ASP A 114 23.44 14.37 7.34
CA ASP A 114 23.22 13.06 6.70
C ASP A 114 23.34 13.14 5.17
N SER A 115 22.95 14.27 4.58
CA SER A 115 23.09 14.57 3.15
C SER A 115 24.55 14.80 2.72
N ALA A 116 25.33 15.51 3.55
CA ALA A 116 26.75 15.78 3.30
C ALA A 116 27.69 14.68 3.85
N ALA A 117 27.14 13.60 4.41
CA ALA A 117 27.96 12.54 4.98
C ALA A 117 28.77 11.81 3.89
N PRO A 118 30.09 11.58 4.09
CA PRO A 118 30.94 10.99 3.07
C PRO A 118 30.72 9.47 2.92
N GLY A 119 30.77 9.01 1.66
CA GLY A 119 30.83 7.59 1.31
C GLY A 119 29.61 6.77 1.75
N ARG A 120 29.84 5.76 2.61
CA ARG A 120 28.80 4.82 3.06
C ARG A 120 27.81 5.40 4.06
N ALA A 121 28.13 6.53 4.68
CA ALA A 121 27.27 7.17 5.68
C ALA A 121 26.18 8.06 5.05
N LYS A 122 26.30 8.40 3.76
CA LYS A 122 25.34 9.24 3.04
C LYS A 122 23.94 8.64 3.08
N PHE A 123 22.96 9.42 3.56
CA PHE A 123 21.54 9.06 3.67
C PHE A 123 21.22 7.89 4.62
N ARG A 124 22.16 7.49 5.48
CA ARG A 124 21.96 6.33 6.37
C ARG A 124 20.87 6.63 7.40
N LYS A 125 20.87 7.83 7.99
CA LYS A 125 19.87 8.19 9.00
C LYS A 125 18.51 8.41 8.36
N SER A 126 18.45 9.05 7.20
CA SER A 126 17.20 9.25 6.46
C SER A 126 16.55 7.93 6.06
N ASN A 127 17.34 6.95 5.61
CA ASN A 127 16.83 5.60 5.33
C ASN A 127 16.33 4.87 6.58
N LEU A 128 17.00 5.03 7.73
CA LEU A 128 16.53 4.45 9.00
C LEU A 128 15.22 5.07 9.49
N VAL A 129 15.04 6.38 9.31
CA VAL A 129 13.76 7.04 9.61
C VAL A 129 12.67 6.53 8.69
N MET A 130 12.96 6.32 7.40
CA MET A 130 12.00 5.69 6.46
C MET A 130 11.59 4.29 6.93
N VAL A 131 12.55 3.45 7.36
CA VAL A 131 12.24 2.15 7.96
C VAL A 131 11.35 2.31 9.21
N GLY A 132 11.61 3.30 10.06
CA GLY A 132 10.77 3.61 11.22
C GLY A 132 9.32 3.94 10.84
N ILE A 133 9.11 4.75 9.81
CA ILE A 133 7.77 5.09 9.28
C ILE A 133 7.07 3.83 8.72
N LEU A 134 7.81 2.94 8.05
CA LEU A 134 7.26 1.67 7.57
C LEU A 134 6.85 0.75 8.73
N CYS A 135 7.67 0.64 9.78
CA CYS A 135 7.32 -0.12 10.98
C CYS A 135 6.06 0.44 11.68
N ALA A 136 5.95 1.76 11.79
CA ALA A 136 4.75 2.42 12.31
C ALA A 136 3.51 2.11 11.44
N SER A 137 3.70 2.02 10.12
CA SER A 137 2.62 1.66 9.17
C SER A 137 2.14 0.22 9.36
N ILE A 138 3.05 -0.73 9.60
CA ILE A 138 2.69 -2.12 9.97
C ILE A 138 1.90 -2.13 11.28
N LEU A 139 2.38 -1.41 12.30
CA LEU A 139 1.69 -1.34 13.59
C LEU A 139 0.28 -0.75 13.43
N SER A 140 0.15 0.35 12.68
CA SER A 140 -1.14 0.97 12.38
C SER A 140 -2.09 0.01 11.65
N SER A 141 -1.57 -0.80 10.71
CA SER A 141 -2.35 -1.84 10.03
C SER A 141 -2.90 -2.89 11.00
N VAL A 142 -2.07 -3.36 11.94
CA VAL A 142 -2.49 -4.32 12.97
C VAL A 142 -3.54 -3.73 13.91
N VAL A 143 -3.35 -2.47 14.33
CA VAL A 143 -4.32 -1.75 15.17
C VAL A 143 -5.65 -1.60 14.45
N MET A 144 -5.64 -1.20 13.17
CA MET A 144 -6.85 -1.06 12.37
C MET A 144 -7.58 -2.40 12.18
N GLN A 145 -6.85 -3.46 11.85
CA GLN A 145 -7.41 -4.81 11.72
C GLN A 145 -8.06 -5.28 13.04
N THR A 146 -7.40 -5.04 14.17
CA THR A 146 -7.91 -5.41 15.50
C THR A 146 -9.15 -4.59 15.87
N GLY A 147 -9.16 -3.29 15.55
CA GLY A 147 -10.30 -2.42 15.76
C GLY A 147 -11.54 -2.84 14.96
N LEU A 148 -11.35 -3.19 13.68
CA LEU A 148 -12.42 -3.72 12.83
C LEU A 148 -12.97 -5.05 13.37
N TRP A 149 -12.08 -5.97 13.76
CA TRP A 149 -12.47 -7.25 14.36
C TRP A 149 -13.28 -7.06 15.66
N LEU A 150 -12.85 -6.15 16.53
CA LEU A 150 -13.57 -5.86 17.77
C LEU A 150 -14.93 -5.21 17.51
N ALA A 151 -15.01 -4.31 16.52
CA ALA A 151 -16.26 -3.68 16.11
C ALA A 151 -17.25 -4.71 15.54
N GLU A 152 -16.78 -5.65 14.71
CA GLU A 152 -17.60 -6.74 14.17
C GLU A 152 -18.07 -7.69 15.28
N ARG A 153 -17.18 -8.05 16.22
CA ARG A 153 -17.53 -8.87 17.39
C ARG A 153 -18.59 -8.19 18.26
N ARG A 154 -18.49 -6.88 18.49
CA ARG A 154 -19.50 -6.09 19.22
C ARG A 154 -20.84 -6.01 18.50
N ARG A 155 -20.85 -5.91 17.16
CA ARG A 155 -22.10 -5.91 16.37
C ARG A 155 -22.81 -7.27 16.46
N ARG A 156 -22.06 -8.37 16.32
CA ARG A 156 -22.60 -9.73 16.49
C ARG A 156 -23.17 -9.96 17.88
N ALA A 157 -22.47 -9.51 18.93
CA ALA A 157 -22.94 -9.63 20.31
C ALA A 157 -24.21 -8.81 20.61
N ARG A 158 -24.49 -7.74 19.85
CA ARG A 158 -25.70 -6.92 19.97
C ARG A 158 -26.89 -7.45 19.17
N GLY A 159 -26.78 -8.63 18.54
CA GLY A 159 -27.88 -9.21 17.75
C GLY A 159 -28.23 -8.44 16.47
N GLY A 160 -27.33 -7.58 15.98
CA GLY A 160 -27.56 -6.75 14.81
C GLY A 160 -27.37 -7.52 13.49
N ASP A 161 -28.16 -8.56 13.25
CA ASP A 161 -28.42 -9.07 11.90
C ASP A 161 -29.61 -8.29 11.31
N GLU A 162 -29.36 -7.04 10.88
CA GLU A 162 -30.15 -6.46 9.80
C GLU A 162 -29.32 -6.57 8.50
N PRO A 163 -29.57 -7.60 7.67
CA PRO A 163 -28.96 -7.68 6.36
C PRO A 163 -29.61 -6.61 5.46
N GLY A 164 -28.98 -5.46 5.29
CA GLY A 164 -29.25 -4.64 4.10
C GLY A 164 -29.45 -3.13 4.25
N LYS A 165 -29.16 -2.49 5.39
CA LYS A 165 -29.24 -1.02 5.43
C LYS A 165 -27.92 -0.38 4.98
N ILE A 166 -27.99 0.15 3.75
CA ILE A 166 -26.97 0.90 3.00
C ILE A 166 -25.90 0.00 2.33
N VAL A 167 -26.34 -0.96 1.51
CA VAL A 167 -25.49 -1.47 0.42
C VAL A 167 -25.82 -0.63 -0.81
N ASP A 168 -25.04 0.43 -1.00
CA ASP A 168 -25.04 1.19 -2.25
C ASP A 168 -24.83 0.23 -3.43
N GLY A 169 -25.58 0.42 -4.53
CA GLY A 169 -25.43 -0.37 -5.74
C GLY A 169 -24.00 -0.31 -6.31
N ALA A 170 -23.24 0.74 -5.98
CA ALA A 170 -21.81 0.82 -6.23
C ALA A 170 -21.00 -0.24 -5.45
N ALA A 171 -21.28 -0.44 -4.16
CA ALA A 171 -20.59 -1.42 -3.32
C ALA A 171 -20.83 -2.87 -3.77
N ARG A 172 -22.05 -3.16 -4.26
CA ARG A 172 -22.38 -4.49 -4.80
C ARG A 172 -21.70 -4.75 -6.16
N ARG A 173 -21.55 -3.71 -7.00
CA ARG A 173 -20.83 -3.78 -8.28
C ARG A 173 -19.32 -3.92 -8.09
N GLU A 174 -18.74 -3.18 -7.13
CA GLU A 174 -17.32 -3.33 -6.77
C GLU A 174 -17.02 -4.71 -6.21
N ALA A 175 -17.86 -5.27 -5.33
CA ALA A 175 -17.67 -6.62 -4.83
C ALA A 175 -17.69 -7.69 -5.95
N GLN A 176 -18.46 -7.44 -7.02
CA GLN A 176 -18.60 -8.33 -8.17
C GLN A 176 -17.49 -8.14 -9.24
N GLN A 177 -16.81 -6.98 -9.27
CA GLN A 177 -15.74 -6.68 -10.22
C GLN A 177 -14.31 -6.97 -9.69
N ARG A 178 -14.18 -7.34 -8.41
CA ARG A 178 -12.90 -7.68 -7.77
C ARG A 178 -12.24 -8.94 -8.37
N GLY A 179 -10.91 -8.91 -8.49
CA GLY A 179 -10.08 -9.99 -9.02
C GLY A 179 -9.89 -10.01 -10.55
N LEU A 180 -9.45 -11.14 -11.10
CA LEU A 180 -9.10 -11.34 -12.52
C LEU A 180 -10.27 -11.08 -13.51
N GLN A 181 -11.52 -10.95 -13.04
CA GLN A 181 -12.67 -10.59 -13.86
C GLN A 181 -12.63 -9.13 -14.33
N GLY A 182 -12.11 -8.21 -13.51
CA GLY A 182 -11.83 -6.83 -13.92
C GLY A 182 -10.79 -6.79 -15.05
N LEU A 183 -9.66 -7.49 -14.87
CA LEU A 183 -8.59 -7.62 -15.88
C LEU A 183 -9.06 -8.25 -17.21
N GLY A 184 -9.97 -9.23 -17.14
CA GLY A 184 -10.59 -9.84 -18.32
C GLY A 184 -11.57 -8.93 -19.06
N SER A 185 -12.22 -8.01 -18.34
CA SER A 185 -13.18 -7.04 -18.90
C SER A 185 -12.51 -5.77 -19.43
N SER A 186 -11.35 -5.40 -18.89
CA SER A 186 -10.56 -4.23 -19.28
C SER A 186 -9.67 -4.51 -20.49
N GLY A 187 -10.26 -4.61 -21.70
CA GLY A 187 -9.62 -4.38 -23.00
C GLY A 187 -8.48 -5.29 -23.48
N LEU A 188 -7.63 -5.81 -22.60
CA LEU A 188 -6.38 -6.52 -22.92
C LEU A 188 -6.65 -7.88 -23.57
N PHE A 189 -7.65 -8.62 -23.09
CA PHE A 189 -8.06 -9.90 -23.66
C PHE A 189 -8.97 -9.77 -24.89
N ARG A 190 -9.61 -8.60 -25.08
CA ARG A 190 -10.51 -8.36 -26.23
C ARG A 190 -9.73 -8.04 -27.50
N ILE A 191 -8.52 -7.50 -27.38
CA ILE A 191 -7.60 -7.29 -28.50
C ILE A 191 -7.05 -8.62 -29.02
N PHE A 192 -6.73 -9.57 -28.13
CA PHE A 192 -6.22 -10.89 -28.53
C PHE A 192 -7.28 -11.81 -29.18
N ARG A 193 -8.58 -11.55 -29.00
CA ARG A 193 -9.66 -12.36 -29.57
C ARG A 193 -10.25 -11.80 -30.87
N LYS A 194 -9.74 -10.67 -31.38
CA LYS A 194 -10.19 -10.05 -32.64
C LYS A 194 -9.24 -10.30 -33.82
N GLY A 195 -8.22 -11.13 -33.64
CA GLY A 195 -7.17 -11.42 -34.62
C GLY A 195 -7.15 -12.87 -35.11
N THR A 196 -8.33 -13.50 -35.27
CA THR A 196 -8.52 -14.76 -36.00
C THR A 196 -9.75 -14.64 -36.87
#